data_AF-A0A963X568-F1
#
_entry.id   AF-A0A963X568-F1
#
_cell.length_a   1.000
_cell.length_b   1.000
_cell.length_c   1.000
_cell.angle_alpha   90.00
_cell.angle_beta   90.00
_cell.angle_gamma   90.00
#
_symmetry.space_group_name_H-M   'P 1'
#
loop_
_entity.id
_entity.type
_entity.pdbx_description
1 polymer ?
#
loop_
_entity_poly.entity_id
_entity_poly.type
_entity_poly.pdbx_seq_one_letter_code
_entity_poly.pdbx_strand_id
1 'polypeptide(L)'
;MAKDLGSLIRLHEWRVDEKRRMLGDLLRLLDELNGQVAQLEADLMAEQSLARGAPAEVTFTLGAYTQAAIARKRRLNESIIQAEALIEGAREELRVAYHELRRYELAQENRDAQARADDDRRERIELDDLGIQTHVRKVS
;
A
#
# COMPACT_ATOMS: atom_id res chain seq x y z
N MET A 1 -6.95 29.37 11.14
CA MET A 1 -7.49 28.10 10.59
C MET A 1 -6.53 27.36 9.64
N ALA A 2 -5.36 27.92 9.25
CA ALA A 2 -4.39 27.23 8.39
C ALA A 2 -3.64 26.04 9.06
N LYS A 3 -3.55 26.02 10.39
CA LYS A 3 -2.81 25.00 11.16
C LYS A 3 -3.47 23.60 11.18
N ASP A 4 -4.74 23.53 10.78
CA ASP A 4 -5.57 22.34 10.90
C ASP A 4 -5.43 21.38 9.69
N LEU A 5 -5.51 21.91 8.46
CA LEU A 5 -5.38 21.10 7.24
C LEU A 5 -4.03 20.41 7.11
N GLY A 6 -2.92 21.11 7.36
CA GLY A 6 -1.59 20.49 7.32
C GLY A 6 -1.38 19.40 8.38
N SER A 7 -2.13 19.44 9.49
CA SER A 7 -2.12 18.37 10.49
C SER A 7 -2.98 17.18 10.05
N LEU A 8 -4.12 17.44 9.39
CA LEU A 8 -4.95 16.40 8.76
C LEU A 8 -4.22 15.70 7.62
N ILE A 9 -3.53 16.43 6.73
CA ILE A 9 -2.74 15.84 5.64
C ILE A 9 -1.72 14.85 6.22
N ARG A 10 -0.93 15.26 7.22
CA ARG A 10 0.04 14.37 7.87
C ARG A 10 -0.59 13.14 8.51
N LEU A 11 -1.77 13.29 9.12
CA LEU A 11 -2.52 12.16 9.65
C LEU A 11 -2.93 11.19 8.53
N HIS A 12 -3.41 11.69 7.39
CA HIS A 12 -3.80 10.86 6.26
C HIS A 12 -2.59 10.23 5.54
N GLU A 13 -1.46 10.91 5.43
CA GLU A 13 -0.18 10.34 4.97
C GLU A 13 0.22 9.15 5.84
N TRP A 14 0.19 9.33 7.17
CA TRP A 14 0.49 8.25 8.10
C TRP A 14 -0.47 7.06 7.96
N ARG A 15 -1.77 7.32 7.75
CA ARG A 15 -2.77 6.26 7.49
C ARG A 15 -2.49 5.52 6.18
N VAL A 16 -2.10 6.22 5.11
CA VAL A 16 -1.68 5.59 3.85
C VAL A 16 -0.47 4.68 4.10
N ASP A 17 0.53 5.16 4.84
CA ASP A 17 1.73 4.37 5.12
C ASP A 17 1.47 3.17 6.05
N GLU A 18 0.53 3.28 6.98
CA GLU A 18 0.03 2.15 7.76
C GLU A 18 -0.63 1.10 6.86
N LYS A 19 -1.56 1.50 5.98
CA LYS A 19 -2.22 0.58 5.04
C LYS A 19 -1.26 -0.07 4.05
N ARG A 20 -0.27 0.68 3.55
CA ARG A 20 0.82 0.14 2.73
C ARG A 20 1.62 -0.94 3.46
N ARG A 21 1.97 -0.70 4.73
CA ARG A 21 2.70 -1.68 5.55
C ARG A 21 1.88 -2.94 5.78
N MET A 22 0.61 -2.81 6.14
CA MET A 22 -0.30 -3.95 6.30
C MET A 22 -0.42 -4.78 5.01
N LEU A 23 -0.57 -4.13 3.85
CA LEU A 23 -0.59 -4.80 2.56
C LEU A 23 0.74 -5.52 2.27
N GLY A 24 1.88 -4.87 2.58
CA GLY A 24 3.20 -5.48 2.44
C GLY A 24 3.39 -6.72 3.32
N ASP A 25 2.87 -6.70 4.54
CA ASP A 25 2.93 -7.84 5.46
C ASP A 25 2.11 -9.03 4.93
N LEU A 26 0.92 -8.76 4.40
CA LEU A 26 0.08 -9.80 3.79
C LEU A 26 0.70 -10.39 2.52
N LEU A 27 1.32 -9.56 1.68
CA LEU A 27 2.01 -10.03 0.47
C LEU A 27 3.22 -10.91 0.83
N ARG A 28 3.97 -10.57 1.89
CA ARG A 28 5.05 -11.42 2.40
C ARG A 28 4.54 -12.76 2.91
N LEU A 29 3.43 -12.74 3.68
CA LEU A 29 2.80 -13.98 4.14
C LEU A 29 2.36 -14.86 2.97
N LEU A 30 1.77 -14.29 1.91
CA LEU A 30 1.38 -15.02 0.72
C LEU A 30 2.59 -15.67 0.03
N ASP A 31 3.70 -14.93 -0.11
CA ASP A 31 4.94 -15.46 -0.68
C ASP A 31 5.51 -16.63 0.14
N GLU A 32 5.54 -16.48 1.47
CA GLU A 32 5.97 -17.55 2.39
C GLU A 32 5.10 -18.80 2.27
N LEU A 33 3.77 -18.65 2.18
CA LEU A 33 2.85 -19.78 2.01
C LEU A 33 3.07 -20.50 0.67
N ASN A 34 3.24 -19.74 -0.41
CA ASN A 34 3.54 -20.31 -1.73
C ASN A 34 4.90 -21.05 -1.73
N GLY A 35 5.91 -20.47 -1.08
CA GLY A 35 7.22 -21.12 -0.89
C GLY A 35 7.10 -22.45 -0.14
N GLN A 36 6.27 -22.50 0.91
CA GLN A 36 6.01 -23.75 1.64
C GLN A 36 5.30 -24.81 0.79
N VAL A 37 4.36 -24.41 -0.07
CA VAL A 37 3.71 -25.35 -1.02
C VAL A 37 4.73 -25.89 -2.01
N ALA A 38 5.54 -25.02 -2.63
CA ALA A 38 6.55 -25.43 -3.59
C ALA A 38 7.59 -26.39 -2.97
N GLN A 39 8.05 -26.10 -1.75
CA GLN A 39 8.97 -26.99 -1.03
C GLN A 39 8.34 -28.35 -0.74
N LEU A 40 7.08 -28.37 -0.27
CA LEU A 40 6.37 -29.60 0.02
C LEU A 40 6.16 -30.47 -1.24
N GLU A 41 5.93 -29.84 -2.39
CA GLU A 41 5.83 -30.54 -3.68
C GLU A 41 7.18 -31.13 -4.12
N ALA A 42 8.27 -30.38 -3.96
CA ALA A 42 9.61 -30.85 -4.27
C ALA A 42 10.00 -32.05 -3.38
N ASP A 43 9.72 -31.98 -2.08
CA ASP A 43 9.97 -33.06 -1.12
C ASP A 43 9.21 -34.33 -1.51
N LEU A 44 7.92 -34.20 -1.85
CA LEU A 44 7.09 -35.32 -2.31
C LEU A 44 7.60 -35.96 -3.59
N MET A 45 8.07 -35.16 -4.56
CA MET A 45 8.64 -35.68 -5.80
C MET A 45 9.94 -36.45 -5.55
N ALA A 46 10.81 -35.92 -4.67
CA ALA A 46 12.04 -36.58 -4.28
C ALA A 46 11.76 -37.94 -3.62
N GLU A 47 10.81 -37.98 -2.68
CA GLU A 47 10.43 -39.22 -2.00
C GLU A 47 9.79 -40.26 -2.94
N GLN A 48 8.93 -39.83 -3.87
CA GLN A 48 8.37 -40.72 -4.89
C GLN A 48 9.45 -41.32 -5.80
N SER A 49 10.53 -40.58 -6.09
CA SER A 49 11.63 -41.08 -6.89
C SER A 49 12.45 -42.16 -6.16
N LEU A 50 12.67 -42.00 -4.85
CA LEU A 50 13.36 -42.97 -4.00
C LEU A 50 12.55 -44.27 -3.84
N ALA A 51 11.23 -44.16 -3.79
CA ALA A 51 10.32 -45.28 -3.61
C ALA A 51 10.33 -46.30 -4.76
N ARG A 52 10.60 -45.85 -6.00
CA ARG A 52 10.56 -46.70 -7.21
C ARG A 52 11.60 -47.83 -7.22
N GLY A 53 12.54 -47.85 -6.27
CA GLY A 53 13.54 -48.92 -6.10
C GLY A 53 13.61 -49.51 -4.67
N ALA A 54 12.65 -49.20 -3.79
CA ALA A 54 12.75 -49.54 -2.37
C ALA A 54 11.99 -50.83 -1.98
N PRO A 55 12.41 -51.55 -0.92
CA PRO A 55 11.71 -52.72 -0.39
C PRO A 55 10.28 -52.41 0.10
N ALA A 56 9.40 -53.42 0.12
CA ALA A 56 7.98 -53.27 0.45
C ALA A 56 7.69 -52.61 1.82
N GLU A 57 8.57 -52.77 2.81
CA GLU A 57 8.47 -52.14 4.12
C GLU A 57 8.63 -50.60 4.07
N VAL A 58 9.45 -50.10 3.12
CA VAL A 58 9.64 -48.67 2.86
C VAL A 58 8.40 -48.08 2.16
N THR A 59 7.71 -48.88 1.35
CA THR A 59 6.49 -48.44 0.65
C THR A 59 5.32 -48.12 1.58
N PHE A 60 5.18 -48.85 2.70
CA PHE A 60 4.08 -48.61 3.65
C PHE A 60 4.22 -47.29 4.42
N THR A 61 5.43 -47.01 4.93
CA THR A 61 5.71 -45.76 5.67
C THR A 61 5.58 -44.52 4.78
N LEU A 62 5.96 -44.63 3.50
CA LEU A 62 5.79 -43.60 2.50
C LEU A 62 4.32 -43.25 2.22
N GLY A 63 3.41 -44.25 2.24
CA GLY A 63 1.98 -44.02 2.05
C GLY A 63 1.38 -43.11 3.11
N ALA A 64 1.75 -43.33 4.38
CA ALA A 64 1.30 -42.49 5.50
C ALA A 64 1.87 -41.05 5.40
N TYR A 65 3.15 -40.90 5.05
CA TYR A 65 3.74 -39.58 4.81
C TYR A 65 3.02 -38.84 3.68
N THR A 66 2.79 -39.51 2.55
CA THR A 66 2.15 -38.92 1.37
C THR A 66 0.76 -38.38 1.70
N GLN A 67 -0.04 -39.13 2.48
CA GLN A 67 -1.35 -38.66 2.93
C GLN A 67 -1.25 -37.43 3.84
N ALA A 68 -0.29 -37.41 4.78
CA ALA A 68 -0.06 -36.27 5.65
C ALA A 68 0.38 -35.02 4.86
N ALA A 69 1.23 -35.18 3.85
CA ALA A 69 1.68 -34.12 2.96
C ALA A 69 0.53 -33.57 2.09
N ILE A 70 -0.33 -34.42 1.53
CA ILE A 70 -1.54 -33.98 0.81
C ILE A 70 -2.44 -33.15 1.73
N ALA A 71 -2.68 -33.61 2.96
CA ALA A 71 -3.48 -32.87 3.93
C ALA A 71 -2.85 -31.53 4.30
N ARG A 72 -1.52 -31.47 4.44
CA ARG A 72 -0.78 -30.22 4.68
C ARG A 72 -0.89 -29.26 3.49
N LYS A 73 -0.69 -29.74 2.26
CA LYS A 73 -0.85 -28.94 1.04
C LYS A 73 -2.24 -28.33 0.94
N ARG A 74 -3.28 -29.12 1.25
CA ARG A 74 -4.65 -28.62 1.27
C ARG A 74 -4.83 -27.46 2.25
N ARG A 75 -4.31 -27.59 3.49
CA ARG A 75 -4.36 -26.50 4.48
C ARG A 75 -3.60 -25.26 4.03
N LEU A 76 -2.41 -25.42 3.45
CA LEU A 76 -1.64 -24.30 2.91
C LEU A 76 -2.41 -23.57 1.79
N ASN A 77 -3.03 -24.32 0.87
CA ASN A 77 -3.85 -23.73 -0.19
C ASN A 77 -5.08 -22.99 0.36
N GLU A 78 -5.73 -23.53 1.40
CA GLU A 78 -6.82 -22.84 2.10
C GLU A 78 -6.33 -21.53 2.73
N SER A 79 -5.14 -21.52 3.35
CA SER A 79 -4.51 -20.31 3.88
C SER A 79 -4.12 -19.31 2.79
N ILE A 80 -3.65 -19.77 1.63
CA ILE A 80 -3.34 -18.92 0.47
C ILE A 80 -4.59 -18.19 0.00
N ILE A 81 -5.70 -18.90 -0.21
CA ILE A 81 -6.98 -18.30 -0.63
C ILE A 81 -7.45 -17.23 0.36
N GLN A 82 -7.28 -17.49 1.66
CA GLN A 82 -7.61 -16.51 2.71
C GLN A 82 -6.70 -15.29 2.64
N ALA A 83 -5.38 -15.49 2.48
CA ALA A 83 -4.41 -14.40 2.36
C ALA A 83 -4.69 -13.54 1.12
N GLU A 84 -5.01 -14.15 -0.02
CA GLU A 84 -5.40 -13.44 -1.25
C GLU A 84 -6.66 -12.58 -1.05
N ALA A 85 -7.68 -13.12 -0.40
CA ALA A 85 -8.89 -12.34 -0.07
C ALA A 85 -8.59 -11.15 0.85
N LEU A 86 -7.72 -11.34 1.85
CA LEU A 86 -7.27 -10.27 2.74
C LEU A 86 -6.44 -9.21 1.99
N ILE A 87 -5.60 -9.62 1.03
CA ILE A 87 -4.82 -8.72 0.18
C ILE A 87 -5.73 -7.83 -0.65
N GLU A 88 -6.78 -8.40 -1.27
CA GLU A 88 -7.74 -7.61 -2.04
C GLU A 88 -8.48 -6.60 -1.15
N GLY A 89 -8.88 -7.00 0.07
CA GLY A 89 -9.42 -6.07 1.06
C GLY A 89 -8.43 -4.94 1.42
N ALA A 90 -7.17 -5.29 1.72
CA ALA A 90 -6.14 -4.32 2.07
C ALA A 90 -5.79 -3.36 0.92
N ARG A 91 -5.84 -3.83 -0.34
CA ARG A 91 -5.68 -2.98 -1.54
C ARG A 91 -6.79 -1.94 -1.64
N GLU A 92 -8.03 -2.35 -1.38
CA GLU A 92 -9.16 -1.44 -1.40
C GLU A 92 -9.07 -0.41 -0.26
N GLU A 93 -8.72 -0.83 0.95
CA GLU A 93 -8.50 0.08 2.08
C GLU A 93 -7.39 1.10 1.79
N LEU A 94 -6.29 0.66 1.18
CA LEU A 94 -5.20 1.54 0.76
C LEU A 94 -5.69 2.54 -0.30
N ARG A 95 -6.46 2.08 -1.29
CA ARG A 95 -7.06 2.95 -2.32
C ARG A 95 -7.94 4.03 -1.69
N VAL A 96 -8.80 3.66 -0.74
CA VAL A 96 -9.65 4.61 0.00
C VAL A 96 -8.81 5.62 0.77
N ALA A 97 -7.77 5.17 1.49
CA ALA A 97 -6.87 6.06 2.23
C ALA A 97 -6.19 7.11 1.33
N TYR A 98 -5.76 6.71 0.13
CA TYR A 98 -5.23 7.65 -0.87
C TYR A 98 -6.25 8.66 -1.35
N HIS A 99 -7.48 8.24 -1.63
CA HIS A 99 -8.53 9.16 -2.04
C HIS A 99 -8.85 10.18 -0.94
N GLU A 100 -8.84 9.77 0.33
CA GLU A 100 -8.98 10.69 1.45
C GLU A 100 -7.82 11.70 1.50
N LEU A 101 -6.57 11.22 1.47
CA LEU A 101 -5.38 12.08 1.45
C LEU A 101 -5.47 13.12 0.32
N ARG A 102 -5.77 12.65 -0.91
CA ARG A 102 -5.84 13.52 -2.09
C ARG A 102 -6.89 14.61 -1.97
N ARG A 103 -8.01 14.35 -1.29
CA ARG A 103 -9.03 15.38 -1.03
C ARG A 103 -8.49 16.50 -0.15
N TYR A 104 -7.71 16.18 0.88
CA TYR A 104 -7.12 17.18 1.76
C TYR A 104 -5.99 17.95 1.08
N GLU A 105 -5.15 17.28 0.30
CA GLU A 105 -4.12 17.92 -0.53
C GLU A 105 -4.75 18.95 -1.48
N LEU A 106 -5.78 18.57 -2.24
CA LEU A 106 -6.46 19.48 -3.16
C LEU A 106 -7.11 20.67 -2.43
N ALA A 107 -7.68 20.44 -1.25
CA ALA A 107 -8.25 21.52 -0.44
C ALA A 107 -7.17 22.52 0.04
N GLN A 108 -5.98 22.02 0.37
CA GLN A 108 -4.83 22.85 0.75
C GLN A 108 -4.29 23.62 -0.47
N GLU A 109 -4.11 22.96 -1.61
CA GLU A 109 -3.67 23.58 -2.87
C GLU A 109 -4.59 24.75 -3.28
N ASN A 110 -5.91 24.55 -3.20
CA ASN A 110 -6.89 25.60 -3.51
C ASN A 110 -6.79 26.79 -2.56
N ARG A 111 -6.55 26.56 -1.26
CA ARG A 111 -6.35 27.65 -0.29
C ARG A 111 -5.06 28.42 -0.57
N ASP A 112 -3.98 27.72 -0.87
CA ASP A 112 -2.69 28.34 -1.14
C ASP A 112 -2.75 29.16 -2.44
N ALA A 113 -3.48 28.67 -3.46
CA ALA A 113 -3.72 29.43 -4.69
C ALA A 113 -4.53 30.71 -4.44
N GLN A 114 -5.57 30.65 -3.60
CA GLN A 114 -6.36 31.83 -3.22
C GLN A 114 -5.53 32.85 -2.45
N ALA A 115 -4.73 32.40 -1.47
CA ALA A 115 -3.88 33.28 -0.69
C ALA A 115 -2.85 34.02 -1.58
N ARG A 116 -2.21 33.30 -2.51
CA ARG A 116 -1.29 33.90 -3.49
C ARG A 116 -1.98 34.92 -4.37
N ALA A 117 -3.18 34.62 -4.87
CA ALA A 117 -3.91 35.56 -5.72
C ALA A 117 -4.33 36.84 -4.96
N ASP A 118 -4.63 36.73 -3.67
CA ASP A 118 -4.94 37.89 -2.82
C ASP A 118 -3.70 38.73 -2.53
N ASP A 119 -2.55 38.10 -2.28
CA ASP A 119 -1.28 38.79 -2.07
C ASP A 119 -0.81 39.50 -3.35
N ASP A 120 -0.84 38.81 -4.51
CA ASP A 120 -0.53 39.41 -5.82
C ASP A 120 -1.44 40.60 -6.14
N ARG A 121 -2.72 40.52 -5.76
CA ARG A 121 -3.68 41.63 -5.92
C ARG A 121 -3.30 42.82 -5.05
N ARG A 122 -2.93 42.59 -3.79
CA ARG A 122 -2.50 43.65 -2.86
C ARG A 122 -1.23 44.34 -3.37
N GLU A 123 -0.23 43.56 -3.76
CA GLU A 123 1.03 44.09 -4.30
C GLU A 123 0.79 44.95 -5.55
N ARG A 124 -0.08 44.52 -6.47
CA ARG A 124 -0.45 45.32 -7.65
C ARG A 124 -1.08 46.66 -7.29
N ILE A 125 -2.01 46.68 -6.34
CA ILE A 125 -2.66 47.92 -5.88
C ILE A 125 -1.63 48.88 -5.28
N GLU A 126 -0.72 48.37 -4.45
CA GLU A 126 0.35 49.18 -3.85
C GLU A 126 1.32 49.77 -4.90
N LEU A 127 1.69 48.98 -5.91
CA LEU A 127 2.53 49.44 -7.02
C LEU A 127 1.84 50.50 -7.87
N ASP A 128 0.55 50.34 -8.16
CA ASP A 128 -0.25 51.30 -8.92
C ASP A 128 -0.34 52.65 -8.16
N ASP A 129 -0.60 52.62 -6.85
CA ASP A 129 -0.66 53.82 -6.00
C ASP A 129 0.69 54.57 -5.96
N LEU A 130 1.81 53.85 -5.84
CA LEU A 130 3.15 54.44 -5.90
C LEU A 130 3.45 55.05 -7.27
N GLY A 131 2.99 54.41 -8.35
CA GLY A 131 3.11 54.91 -9.72
C GLY A 131 2.38 56.25 -9.90
N ILE A 132 1.15 56.36 -9.40
CA ILE A 132 0.35 57.58 -9.44
C ILE A 132 1.04 58.71 -8.65
N GLN A 133 1.48 58.43 -7.42
CA GLN A 133 2.16 59.45 -6.60
C GLN A 133 3.45 59.97 -7.25
N THR A 134 4.23 59.08 -7.87
CA THR A 134 5.47 59.45 -8.56
C THR A 134 5.19 60.29 -9.80
N HIS A 135 4.14 59.97 -10.55
CA HIS A 135 3.72 60.76 -11.71
C HIS A 135 3.28 62.18 -11.31
N VAL A 136 2.43 62.30 -10.28
CA VAL A 136 1.95 63.61 -9.77
C VAL A 136 3.12 64.51 -9.33
N ARG A 137 4.15 63.95 -8.67
CA ARG A 137 5.34 64.73 -8.27
C ARG A 137 6.21 65.20 -9.43
N LYS A 138 6.17 64.55 -10.60
CA LYS A 138 6.96 64.97 -11.77
C LYS A 138 6.27 66.04 -12.62
N VAL A 139 4.94 66.14 -12.54
CA VAL A 139 4.13 67.10 -13.31
C VAL A 139 3.89 68.40 -12.51
N SER A 140 4.10 68.37 -11.20
CA SER A 140 4.10 69.55 -10.31
C SER A 140 5.46 70.26 -10.35
#